data_AF-A0A8U1H1K5-F1
#
_entry.id   AF-A0A8U1H1K5-F1
#
_cell.length_a   1.000
_cell.length_b   1.000
_cell.length_c   1.000
_cell.angle_alpha   90.00
_cell.angle_beta   90.00
_cell.angle_gamma   90.00
#
_symmetry.space_group_name_H-M   'P 1'
#
loop_
_entity.id
_entity.type
_entity.pdbx_description
1 polymer ?
#
loop_
_entity_poly.entity_id
_entity_poly.type
_entity_poly.pdbx_seq_one_letter_code
_entity_poly.pdbx_strand_id
1 'polypeptide(L)'
;MKYGVIDRGYVQKYFSFITLKEAQTELFNLNCRMINFIHSLKERCDLDPQDCVDLMDRTGELVNLSDKEESMEQASSLMKKRHSYVLIRICKGDRTEGQKYVPLLNDLDKSHPELVEVLKKLSNPCKERDRKGGPSRKGSVNQTWSKATAGNKKSHSGKL
;
A
#
# COMPACT_ATOMS: atom_id res chain seq x y z
N MET A 1 -12.18 17.61 -41.81
CA MET A 1 -11.78 16.31 -41.24
C MET A 1 -13.02 15.69 -40.62
N LYS A 2 -13.43 14.50 -41.11
CA LYS A 2 -14.64 13.81 -40.65
C LYS A 2 -14.34 13.19 -39.28
N TYR A 3 -15.05 13.61 -38.23
CA TYR A 3 -15.04 12.88 -36.96
C TYR A 3 -15.63 11.49 -37.24
N GLY A 4 -14.76 10.48 -37.23
CA GLY A 4 -15.15 9.09 -37.39
C GLY A 4 -16.14 8.72 -36.30
N VAL A 5 -17.18 7.98 -36.68
CA VAL A 5 -18.11 7.32 -35.76
C VAL A 5 -17.26 6.47 -34.82
N ILE A 6 -17.06 6.94 -33.59
CA ILE A 6 -16.30 6.19 -32.61
C ILE A 6 -17.20 5.06 -32.15
N ASP A 7 -16.85 3.84 -32.55
CA ASP A 7 -17.50 2.61 -32.13
C ASP A 7 -17.58 2.60 -30.60
N ARG A 8 -18.81 2.53 -30.05
CA ARG A 8 -19.06 2.53 -28.60
C ARG A 8 -18.28 1.40 -27.90
N GLY A 9 -17.94 0.33 -28.62
CA GLY A 9 -17.08 -0.75 -28.11
C GLY A 9 -15.60 -0.36 -27.97
N TYR A 10 -15.09 0.52 -28.83
CA TYR A 10 -13.70 1.00 -28.80
C TYR A 10 -13.49 2.08 -27.73
N VAL A 11 -14.49 2.95 -27.52
CA VAL A 11 -14.47 3.93 -26.43
C VAL A 11 -14.42 3.21 -25.08
N GLN A 12 -15.25 2.19 -24.83
CA GLN A 12 -15.31 1.55 -23.51
C GLN A 12 -14.07 0.69 -23.15
N LYS A 13 -13.12 0.45 -24.07
CA LYS A 13 -11.97 -0.43 -23.82
C LYS A 13 -10.85 0.27 -23.04
N TYR A 14 -10.77 1.59 -23.11
CA TYR A 14 -9.62 2.35 -22.60
C TYR A 14 -9.95 3.29 -21.47
N PHE A 15 -11.13 3.16 -20.86
CA PHE A 15 -11.51 3.98 -19.73
C PHE A 15 -11.76 3.15 -18.49
N SER A 16 -11.42 3.72 -17.34
CA SER A 16 -11.71 3.17 -16.02
C SER A 16 -12.40 4.23 -15.16
N PHE A 17 -13.24 3.76 -14.24
CA PHE A 17 -13.98 4.62 -13.33
C PHE A 17 -13.13 4.87 -12.09
N ILE A 18 -12.98 6.12 -11.71
CA ILE A 18 -12.22 6.51 -10.54
C ILE A 18 -13.13 7.31 -9.63
N THR A 19 -13.31 6.81 -8.41
CA THR A 19 -14.01 7.50 -7.34
C THR A 19 -13.06 8.51 -6.72
N LEU A 20 -13.38 9.77 -6.93
CA LEU A 20 -12.67 10.94 -6.44
C LEU A 20 -13.23 11.37 -5.07
N LYS A 21 -12.90 12.60 -4.67
CA LYS A 21 -13.47 13.29 -3.50
C LYS A 21 -15.00 13.35 -3.61
N GLU A 22 -15.70 13.34 -2.46
CA GLU A 22 -17.17 13.46 -2.38
C GLU A 22 -17.98 12.36 -3.11
N ALA A 23 -17.40 11.17 -3.29
CA ALA A 23 -18.04 10.04 -3.99
C ALA A 23 -18.35 10.31 -5.47
N GLN A 24 -17.75 11.35 -6.06
CA GLN A 24 -17.88 11.61 -7.48
C GLN A 24 -17.07 10.57 -8.25
N THR A 25 -17.75 9.81 -9.11
CA THR A 25 -17.10 8.79 -9.95
C THR A 25 -16.96 9.33 -11.36
N GLU A 26 -15.72 9.45 -11.81
CA GLU A 26 -15.38 10.00 -13.11
C GLU A 26 -14.72 8.97 -14.01
N LEU A 27 -14.88 9.16 -15.33
CA LEU A 27 -14.36 8.27 -16.35
C LEU A 27 -13.04 8.83 -16.90
N PHE A 28 -11.94 8.09 -16.73
CA PHE A 28 -10.61 8.53 -17.18
C PHE A 28 -10.08 7.68 -18.33
N ASN A 29 -9.45 8.33 -19.31
CA ASN A 29 -8.81 7.68 -20.45
C ASN A 29 -7.42 7.15 -20.07
N LEU A 30 -7.25 5.83 -20.09
CA LEU A 30 -5.99 5.16 -19.76
C LEU A 30 -4.95 5.17 -20.91
N ASN A 31 -5.30 5.65 -22.11
CA ASN A 31 -4.34 5.86 -23.20
C ASN A 31 -3.56 7.17 -23.09
N CYS A 32 -3.89 8.02 -22.11
CA CYS A 32 -3.07 9.20 -21.85
C CYS A 32 -1.77 8.84 -21.13
N ARG A 33 -0.77 9.72 -21.26
CA ARG A 33 0.51 9.58 -20.54
C ARG A 33 0.27 9.70 -19.04
N MET A 34 1.09 8.99 -18.25
CA MET A 34 0.95 8.96 -16.80
C MET A 34 0.99 10.37 -16.18
N ILE A 35 1.89 11.23 -16.66
CA ILE A 35 1.96 12.64 -16.22
C ILE A 35 0.64 13.39 -16.41
N ASN A 36 -0.04 13.24 -17.55
CA ASN A 36 -1.31 13.91 -17.83
C ASN A 36 -2.45 13.30 -17.01
N PHE A 37 -2.40 11.99 -16.80
CA PHE A 37 -3.36 11.27 -15.99
C PHE A 37 -3.35 11.76 -14.53
N ILE A 38 -2.15 11.78 -13.92
CA ILE A 38 -1.97 12.23 -12.54
C ILE A 38 -2.30 13.71 -12.39
N HIS A 39 -1.87 14.56 -13.34
CA HIS A 39 -2.25 15.96 -13.36
C HIS A 39 -3.77 16.14 -13.35
N SER A 40 -4.49 15.40 -14.20
CA SER A 40 -5.96 15.48 -14.27
C SER A 40 -6.63 15.00 -12.98
N LEU A 41 -6.05 14.02 -12.28
CA LEU A 41 -6.56 13.58 -10.97
C LEU A 41 -6.41 14.68 -9.92
N LYS A 42 -5.25 15.34 -9.86
CA LYS A 42 -4.97 16.42 -8.92
C LYS A 42 -5.88 17.62 -9.17
N GLU A 43 -6.00 18.03 -10.44
CA GLU A 43 -6.84 19.15 -10.87
C GLU A 43 -8.32 18.94 -10.50
N ARG A 44 -8.88 17.75 -10.75
CA ARG A 44 -10.29 17.46 -10.43
C ARG A 44 -10.60 17.33 -8.94
N CYS A 45 -9.58 17.15 -8.11
CA CYS A 45 -9.72 17.01 -6.67
C CYS A 45 -9.23 18.25 -5.89
N ASP A 46 -8.87 19.33 -6.60
CA ASP A 46 -8.27 20.54 -6.04
C ASP A 46 -7.05 20.23 -5.13
N LEU A 47 -6.19 19.30 -5.58
CA LEU A 47 -4.98 18.92 -4.86
C LEU A 47 -3.78 19.77 -5.28
N ASP A 48 -2.82 19.94 -4.37
CA ASP A 48 -1.59 20.66 -4.69
C ASP A 48 -0.77 19.86 -5.72
N PRO A 49 -0.14 20.49 -6.73
CA PRO A 49 0.74 19.79 -7.65
C PRO A 49 1.86 18.99 -6.98
N GLN A 50 2.31 19.40 -5.79
CA GLN A 50 3.33 18.70 -4.98
C GLN A 50 2.76 17.52 -4.16
N ASP A 51 1.44 17.38 -4.07
CA ASP A 51 0.84 16.25 -3.36
C ASP A 51 1.13 14.93 -4.06
N CYS A 52 1.60 13.94 -3.29
CA CYS A 52 1.70 12.57 -3.78
C CYS A 52 0.31 11.92 -3.73
N VAL A 53 -0.11 11.32 -4.83
CA VAL A 53 -1.40 10.61 -4.95
C VAL A 53 -1.18 9.20 -5.46
N ASP A 54 -2.09 8.32 -5.09
CA ASP A 54 -2.15 6.95 -5.60
C ASP A 54 -3.60 6.49 -5.77
N LEU A 55 -3.78 5.33 -6.37
CA LEU A 55 -5.07 4.66 -6.55
C LEU A 55 -5.06 3.34 -5.81
N MET A 56 -6.15 3.06 -5.11
CA MET A 56 -6.43 1.76 -4.51
C MET A 56 -7.56 1.08 -5.27
N ASP A 57 -7.38 -0.20 -5.57
CA ASP A 57 -8.43 -1.01 -6.16
C ASP A 57 -9.39 -1.59 -5.10
N ARG A 58 -10.48 -2.23 -5.53
CA ARG A 58 -11.48 -2.79 -4.59
C ARG A 58 -10.96 -3.94 -3.73
N THR A 59 -9.81 -4.51 -4.06
CA THR A 59 -9.17 -5.57 -3.29
C THR A 59 -8.22 -5.02 -2.24
N GLY A 60 -7.97 -3.70 -2.25
CA GLY A 60 -7.01 -3.03 -1.39
C GLY A 60 -5.58 -2.99 -1.96
N GLU A 61 -5.41 -3.35 -3.24
CA GLU A 61 -4.12 -3.28 -3.91
C GLU A 61 -3.84 -1.83 -4.36
N LEU A 62 -2.63 -1.33 -4.04
CA LEU A 62 -2.14 -0.03 -4.52
C LEU A 62 -1.61 -0.15 -5.95
N VAL A 63 -1.93 0.86 -6.76
CA VAL A 63 -1.42 0.97 -8.14
C VAL A 63 0.03 1.45 -8.15
N ASN A 64 0.46 2.23 -7.15
CA ASN A 64 1.78 2.85 -7.02
C ASN A 64 2.04 3.91 -8.11
N LEU A 65 1.06 4.82 -8.31
CA LEU A 65 1.18 5.93 -9.25
C LEU A 65 2.38 6.84 -8.97
N SER A 66 2.73 7.05 -7.69
CA SER A 66 3.85 7.90 -7.30
C SER A 66 5.18 7.47 -7.90
N ASP A 67 5.37 6.16 -8.10
CA ASP A 67 6.62 5.60 -8.63
C ASP A 67 6.73 5.80 -10.15
N LYS A 68 5.64 6.17 -10.79
CA LYS A 68 5.51 6.35 -12.24
C LYS A 68 5.07 7.76 -12.62
N GLU A 69 5.12 8.72 -11.70
CA GLU A 69 4.61 10.08 -11.92
C GLU A 69 5.29 10.79 -13.10
N GLU A 70 6.59 10.57 -13.27
CA GLU A 70 7.38 11.11 -14.39
C GLU A 70 7.47 10.16 -15.60
N SER A 71 6.75 9.03 -15.55
CA SER A 71 6.82 8.03 -16.61
C SER A 71 6.16 8.52 -17.90
N MET A 72 6.84 8.26 -19.02
CA MET A 72 6.31 8.47 -20.36
C MET A 72 5.36 7.35 -20.80
N GLU A 73 5.21 6.31 -19.99
CA GLU A 73 4.25 5.22 -20.21
C GLU A 73 2.79 5.72 -20.16
N GLN A 74 1.90 4.93 -20.75
CA GLN A 74 0.46 5.16 -20.67
C GLN A 74 -0.08 4.64 -19.35
N ALA A 75 -1.13 5.27 -18.80
CA ALA A 75 -1.78 4.77 -17.59
C ALA A 75 -2.29 3.31 -17.73
N SER A 76 -2.60 2.88 -18.96
CA SER A 76 -2.99 1.50 -19.26
C SER A 76 -1.88 0.45 -19.09
N SER A 77 -0.61 0.84 -18.89
CA SER A 77 0.46 -0.10 -18.56
C SER A 77 0.37 -0.61 -17.11
N LEU A 78 -0.16 0.23 -16.21
CA LEU A 78 -0.22 -0.04 -14.78
C LEU A 78 -1.66 -0.35 -14.31
N MET A 79 -2.65 0.28 -14.94
CA MET A 79 -4.05 0.16 -14.54
C MET A 79 -4.84 -0.85 -15.37
N LYS A 80 -5.72 -1.58 -14.68
CA LYS A 80 -6.67 -2.52 -15.27
C LYS A 80 -7.80 -1.72 -15.96
N LYS A 81 -8.17 -2.15 -17.15
CA LYS A 81 -9.28 -1.57 -17.95
C LYS A 81 -10.62 -1.94 -17.32
N ARG A 82 -11.61 -1.04 -17.39
CA ARG A 82 -12.96 -1.25 -16.82
C ARG A 82 -12.94 -1.63 -15.33
N HIS A 83 -11.95 -1.11 -14.63
CA HIS A 83 -11.79 -1.34 -13.21
C HIS A 83 -12.21 -0.08 -12.44
N SER A 84 -12.56 -0.25 -11.17
CA SER A 84 -12.90 0.84 -10.28
C SER A 84 -11.79 1.08 -9.29
N TYR A 85 -11.40 2.33 -9.14
CA TYR A 85 -10.35 2.75 -8.22
C TYR A 85 -10.85 3.84 -7.29
N VAL A 86 -10.25 3.92 -6.11
CA VAL A 86 -10.43 5.01 -5.15
C VAL A 86 -9.15 5.82 -5.09
N LEU A 87 -9.27 7.15 -5.18
CA LEU A 87 -8.14 8.06 -5.04
C LEU A 87 -7.72 8.24 -3.58
N ILE A 88 -6.42 8.14 -3.36
CA ILE A 88 -5.77 8.25 -2.05
C ILE A 88 -4.65 9.29 -2.13
N ARG A 89 -4.51 10.09 -1.08
CA ARG A 89 -3.37 10.98 -0.88
C ARG A 89 -2.31 10.28 -0.02
N ILE A 90 -1.05 10.38 -0.43
CA ILE A 90 0.09 9.88 0.33
C ILE A 90 0.72 11.06 1.06
N CYS A 91 0.58 11.08 2.38
CA CYS A 91 1.28 12.02 3.24
C CYS A 91 2.58 11.37 3.73
N LYS A 92 3.72 11.90 3.28
CA LYS A 92 5.02 11.51 3.83
C LYS A 92 5.16 12.16 5.21
N GLY A 93 5.18 11.33 6.26
CA GLY A 93 5.48 11.79 7.62
C GLY A 93 6.92 12.29 7.74
N ASP A 94 7.21 12.96 8.86
CA ASP A 94 8.59 13.32 9.19
C ASP A 94 9.44 12.07 9.45
N ARG A 95 10.74 12.24 9.75
CA ARG A 95 11.73 11.16 9.89
C ARG A 95 11.33 10.03 10.87
N THR A 96 10.28 10.24 11.67
CA THR A 96 9.77 9.33 12.70
C THR A 96 8.42 8.70 12.36
N GLU A 97 7.58 9.35 11.56
CA GLU A 97 6.30 8.81 11.12
C GLU A 97 6.40 8.26 9.69
N GLY A 98 6.04 6.98 9.51
CA GLY A 98 6.01 6.35 8.19
C GLY A 98 5.06 7.05 7.20
N GLN A 99 5.01 6.56 5.97
CA GLN A 99 4.05 7.05 4.98
C GLN A 99 2.61 6.77 5.45
N LYS A 100 1.77 7.80 5.39
CA LYS A 100 0.34 7.71 5.73
C LYS A 100 -0.49 7.80 4.47
N TYR A 101 -1.43 6.87 4.33
CA TYR A 101 -2.38 6.85 3.23
C TYR A 101 -3.72 7.42 3.71
N VAL A 102 -4.13 8.53 3.10
CA VAL A 102 -5.36 9.26 3.46
C VAL A 102 -6.34 9.20 2.30
N PRO A 103 -7.46 8.49 2.44
CA PRO A 103 -8.47 8.44 1.39
C PRO A 103 -9.11 9.82 1.23
N LEU A 104 -9.33 10.24 -0.02
CA LEU A 104 -10.01 11.51 -0.32
C LEU A 104 -11.53 11.35 -0.34
N LEU A 105 -12.02 10.11 -0.28
CA LEU A 105 -13.43 9.79 -0.21
C LEU A 105 -13.96 9.95 1.23
N ASN A 106 -14.85 10.93 1.43
CA ASN A 106 -15.40 11.28 2.75
C ASN A 106 -16.18 10.14 3.43
N ASP A 107 -16.91 9.32 2.65
CA ASP A 107 -17.71 8.21 3.16
C ASP A 107 -17.05 6.85 2.89
N LEU A 108 -15.70 6.78 2.86
CA LEU A 108 -15.01 5.50 2.64
C LEU A 108 -15.35 4.48 3.74
N ASP A 109 -15.49 4.93 4.98
CA ASP A 109 -15.88 4.12 6.14
C ASP A 109 -17.27 3.49 6.00
N LYS A 110 -18.19 4.16 5.31
CA LYS A 110 -19.54 3.65 5.06
C LYS A 110 -19.64 2.84 3.78
N SER A 111 -18.91 3.23 2.74
CA SER A 111 -19.00 2.63 1.40
C SER A 111 -18.10 1.41 1.23
N HIS A 112 -16.90 1.44 1.80
CA HIS A 112 -15.86 0.41 1.65
C HIS A 112 -15.05 0.26 2.96
N PRO A 113 -15.69 -0.19 4.07
CA PRO A 113 -15.02 -0.34 5.36
C PRO A 113 -13.78 -1.25 5.29
N GLU A 114 -13.77 -2.22 4.38
CA GLU A 114 -12.63 -3.11 4.12
C GLU A 114 -11.38 -2.34 3.67
N LEU A 115 -11.54 -1.30 2.84
CA LEU A 115 -10.41 -0.50 2.36
C LEU A 115 -9.82 0.37 3.49
N VAL A 116 -10.65 0.80 4.44
CA VAL A 116 -10.18 1.55 5.62
C VAL A 116 -9.23 0.71 6.46
N GLU A 117 -9.53 -0.58 6.65
CA GLU A 117 -8.63 -1.48 7.38
C GLU A 117 -7.30 -1.68 6.66
N VAL A 118 -7.33 -1.83 5.34
CA VAL A 118 -6.12 -1.96 4.52
C VAL A 118 -5.26 -0.70 4.62
N LEU A 119 -5.85 0.49 4.49
CA LEU A 119 -5.13 1.77 4.63
C LEU A 119 -4.49 1.94 6.01
N LYS A 120 -5.17 1.51 7.08
CA LYS A 120 -4.63 1.51 8.45
C LYS A 120 -3.42 0.61 8.59
N LYS A 121 -3.45 -0.58 7.98
CA LYS A 121 -2.32 -1.54 7.97
C LYS A 121 -1.15 -0.99 7.17
N LEU A 122 -1.40 -0.43 5.99
CA LEU A 122 -0.38 0.19 5.14
C LEU A 122 0.30 1.39 5.82
N SER A 123 -0.46 2.17 6.59
CA SER A 123 0.08 3.33 7.34
C SER A 123 0.79 2.95 8.64
N ASN A 124 0.60 1.73 9.17
CA ASN A 124 1.21 1.25 10.42
C ASN A 124 1.73 -0.19 10.31
N PRO A 125 2.69 -0.47 9.41
CA PRO A 125 3.16 -1.83 9.18
C PRO A 125 3.83 -2.48 10.41
N CYS A 126 4.18 -1.69 11.43
CA CYS A 126 4.96 -2.14 12.59
C CYS A 126 4.12 -2.68 13.77
N LYS A 127 2.81 -2.41 13.85
CA LYS A 127 2.05 -2.66 15.11
C LYS A 127 1.51 -4.09 15.29
N GLU A 128 1.66 -4.98 14.31
CA GLU A 128 1.17 -6.36 14.42
C GLU A 128 2.19 -7.35 15.01
N ARG A 129 3.47 -6.97 15.16
CA ARG A 129 4.52 -7.91 15.64
C ARG A 129 4.68 -8.00 17.16
N ASP A 130 4.04 -7.16 17.97
CA ASP A 130 4.31 -7.09 19.42
C ASP A 130 3.23 -7.68 20.36
N ARG A 131 2.30 -8.49 19.85
CA ARG A 131 1.29 -9.16 20.73
C ARG A 131 1.36 -10.69 20.80
N LYS A 132 2.48 -11.28 20.36
CA LYS A 132 2.81 -12.69 20.66
C LYS A 132 4.27 -12.84 21.08
N GLY A 133 4.58 -12.36 22.28
CA GLY A 133 5.83 -12.64 22.97
C GLY A 133 5.66 -12.30 24.44
N GLY A 134 5.52 -13.32 25.29
CA GLY A 134 5.21 -13.18 26.71
C GLY A 134 6.21 -12.34 27.51
N PRO A 135 5.87 -12.01 28.77
CA PRO A 135 6.64 -11.08 29.58
C PRO A 135 8.07 -11.56 29.81
N SER A 136 9.03 -10.77 29.33
CA SER A 136 10.45 -10.86 29.69
C SER A 136 10.59 -10.51 31.18
N ARG A 137 10.59 -11.53 32.05
CA ARG A 137 10.97 -11.37 33.44
C ARG A 137 12.49 -11.42 33.54
N LYS A 138 13.10 -10.24 33.62
CA LYS A 138 14.44 -10.04 34.18
C LYS A 138 14.32 -10.31 35.70
N GLY A 139 14.96 -11.37 36.20
CA GLY A 139 14.91 -11.76 37.60
C GLY A 139 16.19 -12.50 38.00
N SER A 140 16.97 -11.85 38.85
CA SER A 140 18.25 -12.26 39.42
C SER A 140 18.16 -13.52 40.30
N VAL A 141 19.26 -14.29 40.29
CA VAL A 141 19.82 -15.19 41.33
C VAL A 141 18.90 -16.23 41.99
N ASN A 142 19.34 -17.50 41.98
CA ASN A 142 19.48 -18.29 43.21
C ASN A 142 20.34 -19.53 42.95
N GLN A 143 21.37 -19.67 43.77
CA GLN A 143 22.20 -20.86 43.87
C GLN A 143 21.39 -22.03 44.40
N THR A 144 21.54 -23.21 43.81
CA THR A 144 21.30 -24.46 44.54
C THR A 144 22.31 -25.52 44.12
N TRP A 145 23.26 -25.74 45.02
CA TRP A 145 24.14 -26.89 45.08
C TRP A 145 23.33 -28.18 45.14
N SER A 146 23.65 -29.18 44.30
CA SER A 146 23.32 -30.58 44.56
C SER A 146 24.36 -31.51 43.92
N LYS A 147 24.89 -32.37 44.78
CA LYS A 147 26.00 -33.32 44.60
C LYS A 147 25.59 -34.58 43.82
N ALA A 148 26.55 -35.07 43.04
CA ALA A 148 26.90 -36.48 42.74
C ALA A 148 25.84 -37.31 41.96
N THR A 149 26.16 -38.28 41.10
CA THR A 149 27.26 -39.26 41.03
C THR A 149 27.35 -39.87 39.61
N ALA A 150 28.48 -40.55 39.38
CA ALA A 150 28.66 -41.75 38.53
C ALA A 150 29.01 -41.57 37.04
N GLY A 151 30.08 -42.25 36.62
CA GLY A 151 30.23 -42.67 35.21
C GLY A 151 31.64 -42.79 34.65
N ASN A 152 32.44 -43.69 35.19
CA ASN A 152 33.74 -44.16 34.68
C ASN A 152 33.72 -44.58 33.18
N LYS A 153 34.78 -44.23 32.42
CA LYS A 153 35.55 -45.06 31.43
C LYS A 153 36.37 -44.13 30.50
N LYS A 154 37.70 -44.03 30.65
CA LYS A 154 38.79 -44.85 30.08
C LYS A 154 39.08 -44.59 28.59
N SER A 155 40.38 -44.40 28.29
CA SER A 155 41.08 -44.44 26.98
C SER A 155 40.82 -43.25 26.03
N HIS A 156 41.76 -42.69 25.28
CA HIS A 156 42.93 -43.25 24.60
C HIS A 156 43.98 -42.14 24.28
N SER A 157 45.19 -42.57 23.96
CA SER A 157 46.47 -41.89 23.72
C SER A 157 46.53 -40.70 22.76
N GLY A 158 47.55 -39.84 22.95
CA GLY A 158 48.19 -39.03 21.91
C GLY A 158 49.56 -38.52 22.37
N LYS A 159 50.61 -39.06 21.75
CA LYS A 159 52.06 -38.89 22.00
C LYS A 159 52.57 -37.46 21.73
N LEU A 160 53.61 -37.05 22.46
CA LEU A 160 54.82 -36.44 21.89
C LEU A 160 56.01 -37.20 22.46
#